data_AF-A0A1C5VKP7-F1
#
_entry.id   AF-A0A1C5VKP7-F1
#
_cell.length_a   1.000
_cell.length_b   1.000
_cell.length_c   1.000
_cell.angle_alpha   90.00
_cell.angle_beta   90.00
_cell.angle_gamma   90.00
#
_symmetry.space_group_name_H-M   'P 1'
#
loop_
_entity.id
_entity.type
_entity.pdbx_description
1 polymer ?
#
loop_
_entity_poly.entity_id
_entity_poly.type
_entity_poly.pdbx_seq_one_letter_code
_entity_poly.pdbx_strand_id
1 'polypeptide(L)'
;MNSAQKICMIVGVGFAGIGLFMTLIFLFAFGKPGAFILIPLMFVVLGLCFIVTILVMLHNKKMIRVHGEKYTAKIYGYVKNTSYMVNGRFPLNVKVHYFDNYGIEREVILPTSISGGADSMFPIGMTIDIYEYNGKYSYDPASVRGERLRREEELMDNKPIDPEQLHLIAVRCSNCGASYKAATGYASRCPYCGGYQNV
;
A
#
# COMPACT_ATOMS: atom_id res chain seq x y z
N MET A 1 1.42 -6.21 -4.82
CA MET A 1 2.68 -5.63 -5.35
C MET A 1 2.46 -4.16 -5.63
N ASN A 2 3.38 -3.31 -5.16
CA ASN A 2 3.37 -1.87 -5.44
C ASN A 2 3.79 -1.58 -6.90
N SER A 3 3.46 -0.40 -7.44
CA SER A 3 3.83 0.03 -8.80
C SER A 3 5.33 -0.08 -9.07
N ALA A 4 6.18 0.36 -8.13
CA ALA A 4 7.63 0.24 -8.24
C ALA A 4 8.10 -1.24 -8.33
N GLN A 5 7.47 -2.14 -7.56
CA GLN A 5 7.77 -3.57 -7.60
C GLN A 5 7.35 -4.20 -8.92
N LYS A 6 6.22 -3.78 -9.50
CA LYS A 6 5.80 -4.25 -10.82
C LYS A 6 6.79 -3.81 -11.91
N ILE A 7 7.22 -2.55 -11.88
CA ILE A 7 8.20 -2.03 -12.85
C ILE A 7 9.53 -2.78 -12.76
N CYS A 8 10.08 -2.92 -11.55
CA CYS A 8 11.34 -3.65 -11.35
C CYS A 8 11.25 -5.12 -11.77
N MET A 9 10.09 -5.77 -11.58
CA MET A 9 9.88 -7.15 -12.06
C MET A 9 9.87 -7.21 -13.59
N ILE A 10 9.17 -6.29 -14.28
CA ILE A 10 9.14 -6.22 -15.75
C ILE A 10 10.56 -5.98 -16.29
N VAL A 11 11.28 -5.02 -15.70
CA VAL A 11 12.67 -4.72 -16.05
C VAL A 11 13.56 -5.95 -15.84
N GLY A 12 13.49 -6.60 -14.67
CA GLY A 12 14.27 -7.80 -14.38
C GLY A 12 14.03 -8.95 -15.37
N VAL A 13 12.76 -9.20 -15.72
CA VAL A 13 12.39 -10.19 -16.74
C VAL A 13 12.93 -9.80 -18.12
N GLY A 14 12.85 -8.51 -18.50
CA GLY A 14 13.41 -8.01 -19.75
C GLY A 14 14.92 -8.21 -19.85
N PHE A 15 15.66 -7.82 -18.82
CA PHE A 15 17.12 -8.00 -18.74
C PHE A 15 17.52 -9.48 -18.81
N ALA A 16 16.84 -10.34 -18.05
CA ALA A 16 17.09 -11.78 -18.06
C ALA A 16 16.78 -12.41 -19.43
N GLY A 17 15.65 -12.05 -20.03
CA GLY A 17 15.22 -12.58 -21.33
C GLY A 17 16.16 -12.17 -22.47
N ILE A 18 16.51 -10.88 -22.56
CA ILE A 18 17.45 -10.37 -23.56
C ILE A 18 18.83 -11.00 -23.37
N GLY A 19 19.32 -11.08 -22.13
CA GLY A 19 20.58 -11.73 -21.82
C GLY A 19 20.60 -13.18 -22.29
N LEU A 20 19.57 -13.97 -21.95
CA LEU A 20 19.49 -15.39 -22.29
C LEU A 20 19.40 -15.60 -23.80
N PHE A 21 18.56 -14.81 -24.49
CA PHE A 21 18.42 -14.84 -25.94
C PHE A 21 19.74 -14.52 -26.67
N MET A 22 20.44 -13.46 -26.24
CA MET A 22 21.72 -13.10 -26.83
C MET A 22 22.78 -14.17 -26.54
N THR A 23 22.82 -14.74 -25.33
CA THR A 23 23.74 -15.84 -25.01
C THR A 23 23.54 -17.02 -25.97
N LEU A 24 22.28 -17.39 -26.26
CA LEU A 24 21.96 -18.46 -27.21
C LEU A 24 22.43 -18.13 -28.63
N ILE A 25 22.22 -16.89 -29.12
CA ILE A 25 22.72 -16.48 -30.44
C ILE A 25 24.24 -16.61 -30.51
N PHE A 26 24.97 -16.13 -29.50
CA PHE A 26 26.44 -16.22 -29.48
C PHE A 26 26.94 -17.66 -29.45
N LEU A 27 26.24 -18.57 -28.76
CA LEU A 27 26.56 -20.00 -28.73
C LEU A 27 26.29 -20.70 -30.07
N PHE A 28 25.12 -20.48 -30.68
CA PHE A 28 24.69 -21.21 -31.88
C PHE A 28 25.19 -20.60 -33.20
N ALA A 29 25.30 -19.27 -33.29
CA ALA A 29 25.69 -18.58 -34.52
C ALA A 29 27.20 -18.32 -34.64
N PHE A 30 27.94 -18.22 -33.52
CA PHE A 30 29.34 -17.79 -33.54
C PHE A 30 30.35 -18.85 -33.08
N GLY A 31 29.91 -20.05 -32.66
CA GLY A 31 30.73 -21.25 -32.45
C GLY A 31 31.73 -21.21 -31.28
N LYS A 32 32.62 -20.21 -31.24
CA LYS A 32 33.52 -19.89 -30.12
C LYS A 32 33.33 -18.43 -29.73
N PRO A 33 32.26 -18.12 -28.99
CA PRO A 33 32.11 -16.81 -28.40
C PRO A 33 33.17 -16.72 -27.29
N GLY A 34 34.25 -15.99 -27.56
CA GLY A 34 35.31 -15.74 -26.58
C GLY A 34 34.79 -14.87 -25.41
N ALA A 35 35.58 -13.90 -24.96
CA ALA A 35 35.18 -13.01 -23.88
C ALA A 35 33.86 -12.25 -24.13
N PHE A 36 33.39 -12.14 -25.38
CA PHE A 36 32.14 -11.47 -25.74
C PHE A 36 30.87 -12.11 -25.15
N ILE A 37 30.91 -13.39 -24.74
CA ILE A 37 29.76 -14.03 -24.07
C ILE A 37 29.53 -13.49 -22.65
N LEU A 38 30.54 -12.85 -22.05
CA LEU A 38 30.41 -12.24 -20.71
C LEU A 38 29.39 -11.12 -20.70
N ILE A 39 29.27 -10.36 -21.80
CA ILE A 39 28.33 -9.25 -21.91
C ILE A 39 26.89 -9.74 -21.70
N PRO A 40 26.32 -10.65 -22.51
CA PRO A 40 24.95 -11.13 -22.31
C PRO A 40 24.76 -11.89 -20.99
N LEU A 41 25.79 -12.59 -20.48
CA LEU A 41 25.75 -13.21 -19.16
C LEU A 41 25.54 -12.20 -18.03
N MET A 42 26.16 -11.02 -18.09
CA MET A 42 25.94 -9.96 -17.10
C MET A 42 24.51 -9.44 -17.12
N PHE A 43 23.86 -9.35 -18.29
CA PHE A 43 22.44 -8.99 -18.40
C PHE A 43 21.54 -10.04 -17.72
N VAL A 44 21.87 -11.34 -17.86
CA VAL A 44 21.15 -12.42 -17.16
C VAL A 44 21.30 -12.29 -15.65
N VAL A 45 22.54 -12.12 -15.16
CA VAL A 45 22.82 -11.98 -13.71
C VAL A 45 22.07 -10.79 -13.13
N LEU A 46 22.15 -9.63 -13.80
CA LEU A 46 21.48 -8.41 -13.37
C LEU A 46 19.95 -8.57 -13.37
N GLY A 47 19.37 -9.19 -14.40
CA GLY A 47 17.95 -9.50 -14.46
C GLY A 47 17.49 -10.42 -13.33
N LEU A 48 18.25 -11.48 -13.04
CA LEU A 48 17.98 -12.40 -11.93
C LEU A 48 18.08 -11.70 -10.57
N CYS A 49 19.06 -10.81 -10.36
CA CYS A 49 19.19 -10.03 -9.13
C CYS A 49 17.93 -9.19 -8.85
N PHE A 50 17.37 -8.52 -9.87
CA PHE A 50 16.13 -7.77 -9.73
C PHE A 50 14.96 -8.67 -9.34
N ILE A 51 14.80 -9.81 -10.01
CA ILE A 51 13.71 -10.76 -9.75
C ILE A 51 13.80 -11.31 -8.32
N VAL A 52 14.98 -11.80 -7.91
CA VAL A 52 15.22 -12.37 -6.57
C VAL A 52 14.93 -11.33 -5.49
N THR A 53 15.39 -10.10 -5.66
CA THR A 53 15.16 -9.02 -4.68
C THR A 53 13.66 -8.80 -4.46
N ILE A 54 12.86 -8.78 -5.53
CA ILE A 54 11.41 -8.59 -5.45
C ILE A 54 10.72 -9.78 -4.79
N LEU A 55 11.15 -11.00 -5.12
CA LEU A 55 10.62 -12.22 -4.49
C LEU A 55 10.87 -12.22 -2.98
N VAL A 56 12.08 -11.84 -2.54
CA VAL A 56 12.41 -11.70 -1.11
C VAL A 56 11.53 -10.63 -0.45
N MET A 57 11.33 -9.48 -1.09
CA MET A 57 10.43 -8.43 -0.55
C MET A 57 8.98 -8.93 -0.41
N LEU A 58 8.48 -9.68 -1.39
CA LEU A 58 7.12 -10.24 -1.36
C LEU A 58 6.98 -11.34 -0.32
N HIS A 59 7.99 -12.21 -0.20
CA HIS A 59 8.06 -13.22 0.83
C HIS A 59 8.01 -12.58 2.22
N ASN A 60 8.82 -11.54 2.47
CA ASN A 60 8.82 -10.83 3.74
C ASN A 60 7.46 -10.19 4.05
N LYS A 61 6.79 -9.56 3.07
CA LYS A 61 5.43 -9.03 3.26
C LYS A 61 4.42 -10.11 3.61
N LYS A 62 4.53 -11.28 2.97
CA LYS A 62 3.68 -12.44 3.24
C LYS A 62 3.95 -13.01 4.63
N MET A 63 5.22 -13.11 5.03
CA MET A 63 5.60 -13.60 6.36
C MET A 63 5.03 -12.73 7.47
N ILE A 64 5.07 -11.39 7.32
CA ILE A 64 4.45 -10.46 8.28
C ILE A 64 2.94 -10.71 8.38
N ARG A 65 2.25 -10.96 7.26
CA ARG A 65 0.79 -11.22 7.28
C ARG A 65 0.42 -12.58 7.91
N VAL A 66 1.29 -13.58 7.80
CA VAL A 66 1.01 -14.94 8.30
C VAL A 66 1.42 -15.11 9.76
N HIS A 67 2.56 -14.55 10.16
CA HIS A 67 3.13 -14.73 11.50
C HIS A 67 3.05 -13.48 12.38
N GLY A 68 2.62 -12.35 11.81
CA GLY A 68 2.52 -11.11 12.56
C GLY A 68 1.29 -11.07 13.45
N GLU A 69 1.42 -10.34 14.55
CA GLU A 69 0.30 -10.03 15.43
C GLU A 69 -0.66 -9.10 14.70
N LYS A 70 -1.94 -9.47 14.72
CA LYS A 70 -3.00 -8.73 14.05
C LYS A 70 -3.49 -7.61 14.97
N TYR A 71 -3.49 -6.38 14.46
CA TYR A 71 -4.09 -5.23 15.10
C TYR A 71 -5.18 -4.62 14.22
N THR A 72 -6.22 -4.10 14.85
CA THR A 72 -7.29 -3.39 14.16
C THR A 72 -7.05 -1.89 14.33
N ALA A 73 -6.83 -1.21 13.22
CA ALA A 73 -6.37 0.18 13.18
C ALA A 73 -7.39 1.10 12.50
N LYS A 74 -7.38 2.38 12.87
CA LYS A 74 -8.15 3.45 12.23
C LYS A 74 -7.30 4.21 11.24
N ILE A 75 -7.84 4.43 10.05
CA ILE A 75 -7.19 5.21 8.99
C ILE A 75 -7.30 6.68 9.37
N TYR A 76 -6.15 7.28 9.68
CA TYR A 76 -6.07 8.61 10.25
C TYR A 76 -5.73 9.68 9.21
N GLY A 77 -4.88 9.35 8.23
CA GLY A 77 -4.53 10.29 7.18
C GLY A 77 -3.49 9.76 6.21
N TYR A 78 -2.82 10.69 5.53
CA TYR A 78 -1.84 10.39 4.49
C TYR A 78 -0.54 11.15 4.70
N VAL A 79 0.56 10.48 4.39
CA VAL A 79 1.90 11.09 4.38
C VAL A 79 2.47 10.96 2.97
N LYS A 80 2.90 12.09 2.40
CA LYS A 80 3.58 12.10 1.10
C LYS A 80 4.93 11.39 1.22
N ASN A 81 5.17 10.43 0.35
CA ASN A 81 6.47 9.80 0.23
C ASN A 81 7.33 10.62 -0.74
N THR A 82 8.27 11.40 -0.21
CA THR A 82 9.16 12.28 -1.00
C THR A 82 10.33 11.56 -1.66
N SER A 83 10.47 10.24 -1.44
CA SER A 83 11.60 9.48 -1.97
C SER A 83 11.56 9.28 -3.50
N TYR A 84 10.38 9.33 -4.12
CA TYR A 84 10.25 9.23 -5.58
C TYR A 84 8.93 9.85 -6.06
N MET A 85 8.85 10.15 -7.36
CA MET A 85 7.63 10.63 -8.01
C MET A 85 7.10 9.61 -9.01
N VAL A 86 5.78 9.51 -9.12
CA VAL A 86 5.09 8.76 -10.17
C VAL A 86 4.19 9.75 -10.90
N ASN A 87 4.39 9.92 -12.21
CA ASN A 87 3.63 10.87 -13.03
C ASN A 87 3.60 12.30 -12.46
N GLY A 88 4.76 12.80 -11.99
CA GLY A 88 4.91 14.15 -11.44
C GLY A 88 4.27 14.37 -10.05
N ARG A 89 3.79 13.32 -9.39
CA ARG A 89 3.19 13.38 -8.05
C ARG A 89 3.93 12.48 -7.07
N PHE A 90 4.04 12.93 -5.83
CA PHE A 90 4.51 12.08 -4.73
C PHE A 90 3.43 11.06 -4.36
N PRO A 91 3.77 9.76 -4.28
CA PRO A 91 2.82 8.76 -3.81
C PRO A 91 2.51 8.95 -2.33
N LEU A 92 1.33 8.52 -1.91
CA LEU A 92 0.84 8.66 -0.55
C LEU A 92 0.99 7.33 0.21
N ASN A 93 1.48 7.43 1.44
CA ASN A 93 1.46 6.36 2.44
C ASN A 93 0.31 6.63 3.41
N VAL A 94 -0.29 5.56 3.93
CA VAL A 94 -1.44 5.69 4.83
C VAL A 94 -0.94 5.73 6.26
N LYS A 95 -1.38 6.74 7.02
CA LYS A 95 -1.16 6.85 8.45
C LYS A 95 -2.34 6.23 9.17
N VAL A 96 -2.07 5.30 10.10
CA VAL A 96 -3.10 4.64 10.90
C VAL A 96 -2.77 4.70 12.39
N HIS A 97 -3.80 4.78 13.21
CA HIS A 97 -3.70 4.72 14.66
C HIS A 97 -4.31 3.41 15.16
N TYR A 98 -3.70 2.77 16.15
CA TYR A 98 -4.21 1.54 16.74
C TYR A 98 -3.84 1.44 18.21
N PHE A 99 -4.54 0.59 18.96
CA PHE A 99 -4.13 0.22 20.31
C PHE A 99 -3.29 -1.05 20.27
N ASP A 100 -2.14 -1.04 20.93
CA ASP A 100 -1.36 -2.25 21.16
C ASP A 100 -2.02 -3.18 22.19
N ASN A 101 -1.42 -4.35 22.43
CA ASN A 101 -1.95 -5.33 23.38
C ASN A 101 -2.00 -4.81 24.83
N TYR A 102 -1.29 -3.72 25.15
CA TYR A 102 -1.31 -3.06 26.45
C TYR A 102 -2.34 -1.92 26.50
N GLY A 103 -3.07 -1.68 25.41
CA GLY A 103 -4.06 -0.63 25.30
C GLY A 103 -3.47 0.77 25.11
N ILE A 104 -2.19 0.87 24.72
CA ILE A 104 -1.49 2.11 24.42
C ILE A 104 -1.72 2.47 22.95
N GLU A 105 -2.03 3.72 22.68
CA GLU A 105 -2.17 4.23 21.31
C GLU A 105 -0.82 4.26 20.59
N ARG A 106 -0.81 3.79 19.35
CA ARG A 106 0.35 3.75 18.45
C ARG A 106 -0.02 4.32 17.10
N GLU A 107 0.87 5.12 16.53
CA GLU A 107 0.80 5.60 15.15
C GLU A 107 1.75 4.78 14.27
N VAL A 108 1.30 4.37 13.09
CA VAL A 108 2.18 3.76 12.09
C VAL A 108 1.86 4.23 10.67
N ILE A 109 2.92 4.37 9.87
CA ILE A 109 2.84 4.72 8.46
C ILE A 109 2.97 3.45 7.62
N LEU A 110 1.88 3.06 6.98
CA LEU A 110 1.82 1.93 6.07
C LEU A 110 2.37 2.34 4.69
N PRO A 111 3.37 1.63 4.14
CA PRO A 111 3.98 1.95 2.85
C PRO A 111 3.08 1.50 1.69
N THR A 112 1.93 2.15 1.53
CA THR A 112 0.90 1.82 0.54
C THR A 112 1.23 2.34 -0.84
N SER A 113 1.94 3.47 -0.93
CA SER A 113 2.40 4.10 -2.17
C SER A 113 1.28 4.33 -3.19
N ILE A 114 0.14 4.80 -2.71
CA ILE A 114 -1.03 5.12 -3.51
C ILE A 114 -0.67 6.26 -4.47
N SER A 115 -0.95 6.07 -5.76
CA SER A 115 -0.84 7.12 -6.77
C SER A 115 -1.93 8.16 -6.52
N GLY A 116 -1.58 9.32 -5.94
CA GLY A 116 -2.54 10.31 -5.45
C GLY A 116 -3.72 10.59 -6.41
N GLY A 117 -4.92 10.27 -5.92
CA GLY A 117 -6.23 10.42 -6.57
C GLY A 117 -7.32 9.75 -5.73
N ALA A 118 -8.49 10.39 -5.61
CA ALA A 118 -9.56 10.03 -4.67
C ALA A 118 -10.00 8.55 -4.75
N ASP A 119 -10.10 8.00 -5.96
CA ASP A 119 -10.60 6.62 -6.19
C ASP A 119 -9.69 5.51 -5.64
N SER A 120 -8.44 5.84 -5.32
CA SER A 120 -7.44 4.88 -4.83
C SER A 120 -7.09 5.08 -3.35
N MET A 121 -7.68 6.09 -2.71
CA MET A 121 -7.44 6.45 -1.33
C MET A 121 -8.44 5.73 -0.42
N PHE A 122 -7.94 5.14 0.65
CA PHE A 122 -8.80 4.63 1.71
C PHE A 122 -9.54 5.77 2.44
N PRO A 123 -10.84 5.66 2.70
CA PRO A 123 -11.57 6.71 3.39
C PRO A 123 -11.06 6.92 4.82
N ILE A 124 -10.84 8.17 5.21
CA ILE A 124 -10.30 8.49 6.54
C ILE A 124 -11.36 8.24 7.63
N GLY A 125 -11.06 7.44 8.64
CA GLY A 125 -11.95 6.99 9.71
C GLY A 125 -12.43 5.55 9.55
N MET A 126 -12.12 4.92 8.41
CA MET A 126 -12.33 3.49 8.22
C MET A 126 -11.37 2.67 9.06
N THR A 127 -11.76 1.43 9.32
CA THR A 127 -10.98 0.45 10.03
C THR A 127 -10.24 -0.44 9.04
N ILE A 128 -8.98 -0.75 9.32
CA ILE A 128 -8.14 -1.65 8.54
C ILE A 128 -7.38 -2.59 9.46
N ASP A 129 -7.17 -3.82 9.03
CA ASP A 129 -6.35 -4.77 9.76
C ASP A 129 -4.89 -4.63 9.32
N ILE A 130 -4.02 -4.44 10.32
CA ILE A 130 -2.57 -4.39 10.18
C ILE A 130 -1.93 -5.57 10.90
N TYR A 131 -0.72 -5.91 10.47
CA TYR A 131 0.05 -7.02 11.00
C TYR A 131 1.45 -6.52 11.35
N GLU A 132 1.88 -6.75 12.59
CA GLU A 132 3.22 -6.42 13.05
C GLU A 132 4.05 -7.69 13.22
N TYR A 133 5.25 -7.71 12.65
CA TYR A 133 6.20 -8.80 12.84
C TYR A 133 7.62 -8.24 12.86
N ASN A 134 8.33 -8.40 13.99
CA ASN A 134 9.68 -7.89 14.22
C ASN A 134 9.82 -6.38 13.91
N GLY A 135 8.87 -5.56 14.38
CA GLY A 135 8.85 -4.11 14.16
C GLY A 135 8.57 -3.69 12.71
N LYS A 136 8.18 -4.63 11.83
CA LYS A 136 7.75 -4.34 10.46
C LYS A 136 6.25 -4.52 10.34
N TYR A 137 5.64 -3.63 9.58
CA TYR A 137 4.20 -3.60 9.39
C TYR A 137 3.78 -4.01 7.98
N SER A 138 2.70 -4.76 7.91
CA SER A 138 1.96 -5.09 6.69
C SER A 138 0.47 -4.87 6.95
N TYR A 139 -0.35 -4.87 5.90
CA TYR A 139 -1.78 -4.61 6.01
C TYR A 139 -2.56 -5.41 4.98
N ASP A 140 -3.86 -5.61 5.23
CA ASP A 140 -4.77 -6.23 4.27
C ASP A 140 -5.72 -5.19 3.65
N PRO A 141 -5.55 -4.82 2.36
CA PRO A 141 -6.44 -3.86 1.70
C PRO A 141 -7.91 -4.30 1.68
N ALA A 142 -8.19 -5.60 1.68
CA ALA A 142 -9.55 -6.14 1.66
C ALA A 142 -10.27 -6.04 3.02
N SER A 143 -9.52 -5.76 4.09
CA SER A 143 -10.07 -5.66 5.45
C SER A 143 -10.72 -4.30 5.77
N VAL A 144 -10.66 -3.35 4.83
CA VAL A 144 -11.15 -1.99 5.01
C VAL A 144 -12.67 -2.00 5.22
N ARG A 145 -13.12 -1.57 6.40
CA ARG A 145 -14.53 -1.64 6.81
C ARG A 145 -14.92 -0.54 7.79
N GLY A 146 -16.23 -0.27 7.87
CA GLY A 146 -16.83 0.73 8.77
C GLY A 146 -17.09 0.22 10.19
N GLU A 147 -16.14 -0.53 10.77
CA GLU A 147 -16.27 -1.04 12.13
C GLU A 147 -15.94 0.06 13.16
N ARG A 148 -16.71 0.16 14.24
CA ARG A 148 -16.42 1.08 15.35
C ARG A 148 -15.54 0.39 16.38
N LEU A 149 -14.42 1.02 16.73
CA LEU A 149 -13.51 0.51 17.76
C LEU A 149 -13.87 1.06 19.15
N ARG A 150 -13.47 0.33 20.19
CA ARG A 150 -13.56 0.81 21.58
C ARG A 150 -12.53 1.94 21.75
N ARG A 151 -12.97 3.11 22.26
CA ARG A 151 -12.17 4.33 22.36
C ARG A 151 -11.69 4.85 20.99
N GLU A 152 -12.53 4.71 19.96
CA GLU A 152 -12.25 5.30 18.65
C GLU A 152 -12.09 6.83 18.72
N GLU A 153 -12.74 7.48 19.68
CA GLU A 153 -12.60 8.93 19.89
C GLU A 153 -11.15 9.32 20.20
N GLU A 154 -10.41 8.48 20.93
CA GLU A 154 -8.98 8.69 21.22
C GLU A 154 -8.14 8.52 19.94
N LEU A 155 -8.42 7.48 19.14
CA LEU A 155 -7.70 7.20 17.89
C LEU A 155 -7.92 8.25 16.78
N MET A 156 -8.95 9.10 16.91
CA MET A 156 -9.40 10.03 15.89
C MET A 156 -9.49 11.47 16.41
N ASP A 157 -8.96 11.75 17.60
CA ASP A 157 -9.11 13.03 18.31
C ASP A 157 -8.50 14.23 17.55
N ASN A 158 -7.38 14.00 16.87
CA ASN A 158 -6.58 15.02 16.20
C ASN A 158 -6.72 14.96 14.66
N LYS A 159 -7.78 14.33 14.14
CA LYS A 159 -7.96 14.06 12.71
C LYS A 159 -7.58 15.30 11.88
N PRO A 160 -6.64 15.18 10.91
CA PRO A 160 -6.30 16.29 10.04
C PRO A 160 -7.48 16.54 9.12
N ILE A 161 -8.37 17.43 9.55
CA ILE A 161 -9.45 17.96 8.75
C ILE A 161 -8.82 19.06 7.93
N ASP A 162 -8.37 18.74 6.71
CA ASP A 162 -7.97 19.77 5.75
C ASP A 162 -9.25 20.50 5.31
N PRO A 163 -9.47 21.77 5.73
CA PRO A 163 -10.71 22.49 5.44
C PRO A 163 -10.93 22.69 3.94
N GLU A 164 -9.85 22.74 3.15
CA GLU A 164 -9.91 22.95 1.70
C GLU A 164 -10.35 21.69 0.94
N GLN A 165 -10.20 20.50 1.53
CA GLN A 165 -10.60 19.21 0.94
C GLN A 165 -11.99 18.76 1.38
N LEU A 166 -12.66 19.57 2.21
CA LEU A 166 -13.91 19.24 2.88
C LEU A 166 -15.11 19.56 1.99
N HIS A 167 -15.31 18.80 0.92
CA HIS A 167 -16.53 18.91 0.12
C HIS A 167 -17.67 18.17 0.81
N LEU A 168 -18.58 18.93 1.42
CA LEU A 168 -19.80 18.39 2.02
C LEU A 168 -20.79 18.01 0.91
N ILE A 169 -21.08 16.73 0.78
CA ILE A 169 -22.13 16.21 -0.09
C ILE A 169 -23.30 15.68 0.74
N ALA A 170 -24.47 15.60 0.11
CA ALA A 170 -25.61 14.91 0.70
C ALA A 170 -25.45 13.40 0.46
N VAL A 171 -25.49 12.62 1.55
CA VAL A 171 -25.33 11.16 1.51
C VAL A 171 -26.54 10.51 2.15
N ARG A 172 -27.00 9.42 1.53
CA ARG A 172 -28.04 8.57 2.09
C ARG A 172 -27.40 7.46 2.91
N CYS A 173 -27.84 7.29 4.16
CA CYS A 173 -27.37 6.22 5.03
C CYS A 173 -27.81 4.85 4.49
N SER A 174 -26.87 3.93 4.28
CA SER A 174 -27.16 2.55 3.86
C SER A 174 -27.91 1.74 4.93
N ASN A 175 -27.74 2.09 6.21
CA ASN A 175 -28.32 1.34 7.32
C ASN A 175 -29.75 1.79 7.67
N CYS A 176 -30.04 3.11 7.61
CA CYS A 176 -31.34 3.65 8.02
C CYS A 176 -32.04 4.50 6.95
N GLY A 177 -31.45 4.66 5.76
CA GLY A 177 -32.05 5.38 4.64
C GLY A 177 -32.11 6.91 4.76
N ALA A 178 -31.69 7.48 5.90
CA ALA A 178 -31.72 8.92 6.17
C ALA A 178 -30.66 9.68 5.37
N SER A 179 -31.02 10.87 4.88
CA SER A 179 -30.09 11.76 4.18
C SER A 179 -29.40 12.70 5.17
N TYR A 180 -28.09 12.83 5.08
CA TYR A 180 -27.29 13.74 5.92
C TYR A 180 -26.11 14.32 5.13
N LYS A 181 -25.52 15.41 5.64
CA LYS A 181 -24.33 16.02 5.03
C LYS A 181 -23.07 15.33 5.56
N ALA A 182 -22.16 14.98 4.66
CA ALA A 182 -20.88 14.37 5.01
C ALA A 182 -19.78 14.81 4.07
N ALA A 183 -18.54 14.77 4.55
CA ALA A 183 -17.37 15.16 3.78
C ALA A 183 -16.91 14.01 2.86
N THR A 184 -16.74 14.30 1.57
CA THR A 184 -16.17 13.36 0.59
C THR A 184 -14.76 12.93 0.98
N GLY A 185 -14.44 11.64 0.85
CA GLY A 185 -13.13 11.08 1.21
C GLY A 185 -12.96 10.76 2.69
N TYR A 186 -14.00 10.99 3.50
CA TYR A 186 -14.03 10.68 4.92
C TYR A 186 -15.13 9.66 5.22
N ALA A 187 -14.86 8.74 6.14
CA ALA A 187 -15.92 7.95 6.76
C ALA A 187 -16.78 8.89 7.60
N SER A 188 -18.09 8.86 7.37
CA SER A 188 -19.04 9.66 8.12
C SER A 188 -19.96 8.80 8.97
N ARG A 189 -20.19 9.26 10.20
CA ARG A 189 -21.14 8.66 11.11
C ARG A 189 -22.52 9.24 10.83
N CYS A 190 -23.49 8.37 10.55
CA CYS A 190 -24.88 8.77 10.44
C CYS A 190 -25.37 9.33 11.78
N PRO A 191 -25.86 10.58 11.83
CA PRO A 191 -26.34 11.19 13.08
C PRO A 191 -27.62 10.53 13.60
N TYR A 192 -28.36 9.82 12.75
CA TYR A 192 -29.65 9.23 13.09
C TYR A 192 -29.55 7.82 13.66
N CYS A 193 -28.63 6.98 13.14
CA CYS A 193 -28.52 5.58 13.55
C CYS A 193 -27.11 5.19 14.04
N GLY A 194 -26.16 6.11 14.00
CA GLY A 194 -24.77 5.86 14.40
C GLY A 194 -23.99 4.93 13.47
N GLY A 195 -24.57 4.50 12.35
CA GLY A 195 -23.90 3.66 11.35
C GLY A 195 -22.85 4.43 10.57
N TYR A 196 -21.71 3.79 10.27
CA TYR A 196 -20.63 4.39 9.49
C TYR A 196 -20.71 3.95 8.04
N GLN A 197 -20.43 4.87 7.12
CA GLN A 197 -20.29 4.55 5.71
C GLN A 197 -19.25 5.46 5.05
N ASN A 198 -18.75 4.97 3.92
CA ASN A 198 -17.86 5.73 3.05
C ASN A 198 -18.66 6.78 2.28
N VAL A 199 -18.05 7.95 2.09
CA VAL A 199 -18.60 9.10 1.38
C VAL A 199 -17.61 9.61 0.36
#